data_AF-A0A7H4N7B3-F1
#
_entry.id   AF-A0A7H4N7B3-F1
#
_cell.length_a   1.000
_cell.length_b   1.000
_cell.length_c   1.000
_cell.angle_alpha   90.00
_cell.angle_beta   90.00
_cell.angle_gamma   90.00
#
_symmetry.space_group_name_H-M   'P 1'
#
loop_
_entity.id
_entity.type
_entity.pdbx_description
1 polymer ?
#
loop_
_entity_poly.entity_id
_entity_poly.type
_entity_poly.pdbx_seq_one_letter_code
_entity_poly.pdbx_strand_id
1 'polypeptide(L)'
;MVDLNDSALKPDGWDSLTMPHAQKTKADLAKMTFHESHIRDLSAWTRPFLPNWRGKYLALTAGDSNMVQHLKKLSASGVTAR
;
A
#
# COMPACT_ATOMS: atom_id res chain seq x y z
N MET A 1 -25.02 -13.39 3.55
CA MET A 1 -24.75 -12.11 4.24
C MET A 1 -23.36 -12.20 4.85
N VAL A 2 -22.60 -11.10 4.89
CA VAL A 2 -21.27 -11.04 5.52
C VAL A 2 -21.25 -9.86 6.50
N ASP A 3 -20.61 -10.03 7.66
CA ASP A 3 -20.36 -8.94 8.62
C ASP A 3 -18.91 -8.49 8.48
N LEU A 4 -18.69 -7.23 8.13
CA LEU A 4 -17.35 -6.66 7.93
C LEU A 4 -16.63 -6.35 9.26
N ASN A 5 -17.33 -6.42 10.39
CA ASN A 5 -16.74 -6.25 11.71
C ASN A 5 -16.16 -7.55 12.28
N ASP A 6 -16.41 -8.69 11.64
CA ASP A 6 -15.90 -9.99 12.08
C ASP A 6 -14.36 -9.97 12.14
N SER A 7 -13.80 -10.34 13.29
CA SER A 7 -12.37 -10.43 13.51
C SER A 7 -11.65 -11.37 12.53
N ALA A 8 -12.32 -12.39 12.00
CA ALA A 8 -11.74 -13.32 11.02
C ALA A 8 -11.45 -12.67 9.67
N LEU A 9 -12.03 -11.49 9.38
CA LEU A 9 -11.82 -10.73 8.15
C LEU A 9 -10.79 -9.60 8.32
N LYS A 10 -10.22 -9.45 9.52
CA LYS A 10 -9.27 -8.39 9.86
C LYS A 10 -7.86 -8.98 10.00
N PRO A 11 -6.83 -8.41 9.34
CA PRO A 11 -5.47 -8.74 9.69
C PRO A 11 -5.12 -8.21 11.08
N ASP A 12 -4.04 -8.75 11.66
CA ASP A 12 -3.53 -8.28 12.94
C ASP A 12 -3.31 -6.76 12.95
N GLY A 13 -3.83 -6.08 13.97
CA GLY A 13 -3.70 -4.64 14.15
C GLY A 13 -4.64 -3.76 13.29
N TRP A 14 -5.57 -4.34 12.52
CA TRP A 14 -6.49 -3.59 11.64
C TRP A 14 -7.20 -2.42 12.34
N ASP A 15 -7.78 -2.65 13.52
CA ASP A 15 -8.54 -1.64 14.26
C ASP A 15 -7.64 -0.51 14.85
N SER A 16 -6.33 -0.72 14.89
CA SER A 16 -5.35 0.26 15.38
C SER A 16 -4.59 0.98 14.26
N LEU A 17 -4.86 0.65 13.00
CA LEU A 17 -4.16 1.24 11.86
C LEU A 17 -4.47 2.74 11.74
N THR A 18 -3.42 3.58 11.78
CA THR A 18 -3.54 5.04 11.64
C THR A 18 -3.04 5.55 10.29
N MET A 19 -3.62 6.65 9.80
CA MET A 19 -3.11 7.34 8.61
C MET A 19 -1.72 7.94 8.88
N PRO A 20 -0.72 7.72 8.00
CA PRO A 20 0.66 8.18 8.22
C PRO A 20 0.87 9.68 7.95
N HIS A 21 -0.05 10.33 7.23
CA HIS A 21 0.03 11.75 6.88
C HIS A 21 -1.23 12.49 7.31
N ALA A 22 -1.08 13.71 7.83
CA ALA A 22 -2.21 14.54 8.23
C ALA A 22 -3.03 14.98 7.00
N GLN A 23 -4.36 15.03 7.16
CA GLN A 23 -5.29 15.44 6.09
C GLN A 23 -6.39 16.41 6.61
N LYS A 24 -6.13 17.11 7.73
CA LYS A 24 -7.16 17.89 8.45
C LYS A 24 -7.37 19.28 7.86
N THR A 25 -6.29 19.99 7.51
CA THR A 25 -6.36 21.38 7.05
C THR A 25 -6.05 21.49 5.56
N LYS A 26 -6.39 22.63 4.94
CA LYS A 26 -5.99 22.93 3.54
C LYS A 26 -4.47 22.87 3.36
N ALA A 27 -3.71 23.32 4.36
CA ALA A 27 -2.26 23.26 4.33
C ALA A 27 -1.72 21.82 4.40
N ASP A 28 -2.43 20.91 5.09
CA ASP A 28 -2.08 19.50 5.10
C ASP A 28 -2.39 18.83 3.77
N LEU A 29 -3.59 19.08 3.22
CA LEU A 29 -3.99 18.57 1.91
C LEU A 29 -3.08 19.08 0.78
N ALA A 30 -2.58 20.31 0.86
CA ALA A 30 -1.63 20.87 -0.10
C ALA A 30 -0.26 20.14 -0.13
N LYS A 31 0.07 19.33 0.87
CA LYS A 31 1.29 18.48 0.91
C LYS A 31 1.08 17.14 0.22
N MET A 32 -0.13 16.85 -0.27
CA MET A 32 -0.46 15.56 -0.86
C MET A 32 0.20 15.40 -2.22
N THR A 33 0.97 14.32 -2.38
CA THR A 33 1.66 13.95 -3.62
C THR A 33 1.23 12.53 -3.96
N PHE A 34 0.52 12.39 -5.09
CA PHE A 34 -0.12 11.15 -5.50
C PHE A 34 0.78 10.34 -6.43
N HIS A 35 0.88 9.04 -6.17
CA HIS A 35 1.38 8.06 -7.11
C HIS A 35 0.21 7.19 -7.59
N GLU A 36 -0.27 7.45 -8.79
CA GLU A 36 -1.32 6.64 -9.41
C GLU A 36 -0.75 5.28 -9.80
N SER A 37 -1.48 4.20 -9.49
CA SER A 37 -0.98 2.84 -9.64
C SER A 37 -2.08 1.84 -9.96
N HIS A 38 -1.71 0.82 -10.73
CA HIS A 38 -2.55 -0.33 -11.02
C HIS A 38 -1.93 -1.62 -10.45
N ILE A 39 -2.72 -2.41 -9.73
CA ILE A 39 -2.23 -3.59 -8.97
C ILE A 39 -1.48 -4.59 -9.86
N ARG A 40 -1.97 -4.82 -11.08
CA ARG A 40 -1.32 -5.71 -12.04
C ARG A 40 0.04 -5.15 -12.46
N ASP A 41 0.09 -3.86 -12.75
CA ASP A 41 1.26 -3.21 -13.35
C ASP A 41 2.41 -3.13 -12.35
N LEU A 42 2.10 -2.95 -11.07
CA LEU A 42 3.08 -2.97 -9.98
C LEU A 42 3.87 -4.29 -9.89
N SER A 43 3.22 -5.43 -10.15
CA SER A 43 3.76 -6.73 -9.74
C SER A 43 3.78 -7.83 -10.80
N ALA A 44 3.20 -7.62 -11.98
CA ALA A 44 3.16 -8.63 -13.05
C ALA A 44 4.56 -9.05 -13.52
N TRP A 45 5.50 -8.09 -13.58
CA TRP A 45 6.83 -8.29 -14.18
C TRP A 45 7.97 -8.22 -13.16
N THR A 46 7.67 -7.82 -11.92
CA THR A 46 8.68 -7.59 -10.88
C THR A 46 9.26 -8.91 -10.37
N ARG A 47 10.53 -8.88 -9.98
CA ARG A 47 11.24 -9.95 -9.27
C ARG A 47 12.00 -9.38 -8.07
N PRO A 48 12.31 -10.20 -7.04
CA PRO A 48 11.78 -11.54 -6.80
C PRO A 48 10.31 -11.50 -6.34
N PHE A 49 9.51 -12.48 -6.76
CA PHE A 49 8.12 -12.67 -6.31
C PHE A 49 7.75 -14.15 -6.36
N LEU A 50 6.95 -14.60 -5.38
CA LEU A 50 6.22 -15.86 -5.47
C LEU A 50 5.21 -15.76 -6.63
N PRO A 51 5.11 -16.77 -7.52
CA PRO A 51 4.24 -16.70 -8.70
C PRO A 51 2.76 -16.41 -8.37
N ASN A 52 2.27 -16.90 -7.23
CA ASN A 52 0.89 -16.72 -6.78
C ASN A 52 0.54 -15.28 -6.34
N TRP A 53 1.52 -14.41 -6.11
CA TRP A 53 1.28 -13.03 -5.67
C TRP A 53 1.30 -12.00 -6.81
N ARG A 54 1.77 -12.37 -8.01
CA ARG A 54 1.86 -11.44 -9.14
C ARG A 54 0.47 -10.94 -9.58
N GLY A 55 0.33 -9.63 -9.63
CA GLY A 55 -0.92 -8.93 -9.96
C GLY A 55 -2.01 -9.08 -8.90
N LYS A 56 -1.65 -9.29 -7.64
CA LYS A 56 -2.57 -9.44 -6.49
C LYS A 56 -2.25 -8.42 -5.40
N TYR A 57 -3.22 -8.14 -4.52
CA TYR A 57 -3.03 -7.22 -3.39
C TYR A 57 -1.89 -7.65 -2.44
N LEU A 58 -1.74 -8.96 -2.23
CA LEU A 58 -0.65 -9.53 -1.42
C LEU A 58 0.75 -9.20 -1.97
N ALA A 59 0.90 -8.76 -3.22
CA ALA A 59 2.20 -8.34 -3.72
C ALA A 59 2.82 -7.17 -2.92
N LEU A 60 1.98 -6.32 -2.31
CA LEU A 60 2.44 -5.16 -1.53
C LEU A 60 3.09 -5.57 -0.20
N THR A 61 2.93 -6.81 0.25
CA THR A 61 3.56 -7.32 1.48
C THR A 61 4.92 -7.98 1.21
N ALA A 62 5.31 -8.17 -0.05
CA ALA A 62 6.59 -8.76 -0.42
C ALA A 62 7.74 -7.77 -0.21
N GLY A 63 8.17 -7.62 1.05
CA GLY A 63 9.15 -6.64 1.50
C GLY A 63 10.46 -6.62 0.71
N ASP A 64 10.91 -7.77 0.22
CA ASP A 64 12.17 -7.93 -0.51
C ASP A 64 12.03 -7.76 -2.03
N SER A 65 10.81 -7.53 -2.53
CA SER A 65 10.60 -7.31 -3.95
C SER A 65 11.11 -5.94 -4.40
N ASN A 66 11.63 -5.86 -5.63
CA ASN A 66 12.07 -4.59 -6.20
C ASN A 66 10.95 -3.54 -6.25
N MET A 67 9.69 -3.95 -6.44
CA MET A 67 8.54 -3.04 -6.44
C MET A 67 8.32 -2.43 -5.06
N VAL A 68 8.24 -3.23 -4.00
CA VAL A 68 8.00 -2.69 -2.64
C VAL A 68 9.15 -1.82 -2.19
N GLN A 69 10.40 -2.21 -2.50
CA GLN A 69 11.58 -1.39 -2.23
C GLN A 69 11.56 -0.07 -3.00
N HIS A 70 11.09 -0.06 -4.25
CA HIS A 70 10.91 1.16 -5.03
C HIS A 70 9.83 2.07 -4.43
N LEU A 71 8.66 1.53 -4.05
CA LEU A 71 7.60 2.30 -3.41
C LEU A 71 8.05 2.90 -2.07
N LYS A 72 8.85 2.16 -1.28
CA LYS A 72 9.48 2.68 -0.05
C LYS A 72 10.37 3.88 -0.34
N LYS A 73 11.20 3.82 -1.39
CA LYS A 73 12.05 4.94 -1.81
C LYS A 73 11.22 6.15 -2.24
N LEU A 74 10.18 5.97 -3.04
CA LEU A 74 9.27 7.06 -3.45
C LEU A 74 8.63 7.74 -2.23
N SER A 75 8.18 6.96 -1.25
CA SER A 75 7.61 7.51 -0.01
C SER A 75 8.64 8.25 0.83
N ALA A 76 9.87 7.73 0.94
CA ALA A 76 10.97 8.44 1.60
C ALA A 76 11.35 9.75 0.88
N SER A 77 11.09 9.83 -0.43
CA SER A 77 11.31 11.04 -1.25
C SER A 77 10.11 12.00 -1.30
N GLY A 78 9.02 11.73 -0.59
CA GLY A 78 7.90 12.67 -0.45
C GLY A 78 6.61 12.31 -1.17
N VAL A 79 6.50 11.12 -1.78
CA VAL A 79 5.18 10.58 -2.16
C VAL A 79 4.40 10.23 -0.90
N THR A 80 3.20 10.79 -0.75
CA THR A 80 2.39 10.68 0.47
C THR A 80 1.11 9.85 0.28
N ALA A 81 0.70 9.58 -0.96
CA ALA A 81 -0.43 8.72 -1.29
C ALA A 81 -0.07 7.77 -2.44
N ARG A 82 -0.30 6.47 -2.24
CA ARG A 82 -0.01 5.38 -3.18
C ARG A 82 -0.97 4.22 -2.94
#